data_AF-A0AA92UY98-F1
#
_entry.id   AF-A0AA92UY98-F1
#
_cell.length_a   1.000
_cell.length_b   1.000
_cell.length_c   1.000
_cell.angle_alpha   90.00
_cell.angle_beta   90.00
_cell.angle_gamma   90.00
#
_symmetry.space_group_name_H-M   'P 1'
#
loop_
_entity.id
_entity.type
_entity.pdbx_description
1 polymer ?
#
loop_
_entity_poly.entity_id
_entity_poly.type
_entity_poly.pdbx_seq_one_letter_code
_entity_poly.pdbx_strand_id
1 'polypeptide(L)'
;MMMEQNAEYLRLINPARCSKDEACTYYRDKKPMIFARGFTNFQKRMYPQQYDKFMTTLILHFGRNQYFKRRRGDILLPPEEQEVIRLMLEKVGADSKMDFDKYEEHINWSA
;
A
#
# COMPACT_ATOMS: atom_id res chain seq x y z
N MET A 1 9.54 -50.96 -1.97
CA MET A 1 9.79 -49.57 -2.41
C MET A 1 9.13 -48.66 -1.39
N MET A 2 9.93 -48.08 -0.49
CA MET A 2 9.42 -47.16 0.53
C MET A 2 9.46 -45.74 -0.07
N MET A 3 8.30 -45.12 -0.22
CA MET A 3 8.20 -43.71 -0.57
C MET A 3 8.46 -42.90 0.70
N GLU A 4 9.65 -42.31 0.83
CA GLU A 4 9.88 -41.22 1.79
C GLU A 4 9.20 -39.96 1.25
N GLN A 5 7.94 -39.77 1.60
CA GLN A 5 7.22 -38.53 1.34
C GLN A 5 7.07 -37.76 2.65
N ASN A 6 7.60 -36.53 2.64
CA ASN A 6 7.56 -35.48 3.67
C ASN A 6 8.74 -35.40 4.64
N ALA A 7 9.93 -35.10 4.09
CA ALA A 7 10.97 -34.44 4.88
C ALA A 7 10.69 -32.92 4.90
N GLU A 8 10.59 -32.33 6.09
CA GLU A 8 10.52 -30.88 6.27
C GLU A 8 11.93 -30.29 6.15
N TYR A 9 12.10 -29.27 5.32
CA TYR A 9 13.38 -28.60 5.11
C TYR A 9 13.29 -27.14 5.53
N LEU A 10 14.29 -26.67 6.29
CA LEU A 10 14.47 -25.25 6.57
C LEU A 10 15.18 -24.57 5.38
N ARG A 11 14.53 -23.56 4.78
CA ARG A 11 15.16 -22.75 3.73
C ARG A 11 15.97 -21.64 4.38
N LEU A 12 17.28 -21.65 4.16
CA LEU A 12 18.22 -20.65 4.67
C LEU A 12 18.86 -19.90 3.51
N ILE A 13 19.02 -18.59 3.65
CA ILE A 13 19.79 -17.75 2.74
C ILE A 13 21.16 -17.54 3.37
N ASN A 14 22.23 -17.72 2.60
CA ASN A 14 23.59 -17.39 3.03
C ASN A 14 24.01 -16.05 2.42
N PRO A 15 24.00 -14.93 3.18
CA PRO A 15 24.32 -13.61 2.63
C PRO A 15 25.73 -13.49 2.05
N ALA A 16 26.68 -14.33 2.50
CA ALA A 16 28.05 -14.34 1.95
C ALA A 16 28.13 -14.93 0.53
N ARG A 17 27.07 -15.58 0.05
CA ARG A 17 26.96 -16.18 -1.28
C ARG A 17 25.97 -15.43 -2.19
N CYS A 18 25.42 -14.31 -1.73
CA CYS A 18 24.48 -13.49 -2.48
C CYS A 18 25.15 -12.19 -2.95
N SER A 19 24.74 -11.68 -4.12
CA SER A 19 25.06 -10.30 -4.49
C SER A 19 24.21 -9.33 -3.65
N LYS A 20 24.70 -8.09 -3.50
CA LYS A 20 24.03 -7.04 -2.71
C LYS A 20 23.18 -6.10 -3.59
N ASP A 21 22.74 -6.61 -4.72
CA ASP A 21 22.05 -5.89 -5.78
C ASP A 21 20.97 -6.78 -6.41
N GLU A 22 20.28 -6.25 -7.42
CA GLU A 22 19.17 -6.88 -8.13
C GLU A 22 19.53 -8.22 -8.81
N ALA A 23 20.81 -8.58 -8.91
CA ALA A 23 21.21 -9.89 -9.43
C ALA A 23 20.91 -11.04 -8.46
N CYS A 24 20.66 -10.77 -7.17
CA CYS A 24 20.25 -11.79 -6.20
C CYS A 24 18.72 -11.89 -6.16
N THR A 25 18.18 -13.10 -6.37
CA THR A 25 16.74 -13.39 -6.29
C THR A 25 16.11 -13.06 -4.93
N TYR A 26 16.93 -12.97 -3.87
CA TYR A 26 16.49 -12.63 -2.52
C TYR A 26 16.86 -11.20 -2.12
N TYR A 27 17.41 -10.40 -3.03
CA TYR A 27 17.72 -8.99 -2.76
C TYR A 27 16.42 -8.23 -2.49
N ARG A 28 16.43 -7.43 -1.42
CA ARG A 28 15.36 -6.48 -1.11
C ARG A 28 15.90 -5.08 -1.19
N ASP A 29 15.25 -4.27 -1.99
CA ASP A 29 15.63 -2.89 -2.16
C ASP A 29 15.34 -2.11 -0.87
N LYS A 30 16.34 -1.35 -0.43
CA LYS A 30 16.22 -0.42 0.71
C LYS A 30 15.84 0.99 0.27
N LYS A 31 15.52 1.19 -1.01
CA LYS A 31 15.11 2.49 -1.53
C LYS A 31 13.95 3.03 -0.68
N PRO A 32 14.12 4.24 -0.11
CA PRO A 32 13.04 4.88 0.60
C PRO A 32 11.93 5.23 -0.38
N MET A 33 10.68 5.01 0.04
CA MET A 33 9.49 5.39 -0.69
C MET A 33 8.66 6.37 0.14
N ILE A 34 7.89 7.20 -0.55
CA ILE A 34 7.00 8.16 0.10
C ILE A 34 5.66 7.47 0.39
N PHE A 35 5.35 7.32 1.67
CA PHE A 35 4.07 6.87 2.17
C PHE A 35 3.21 8.08 2.52
N ALA A 36 1.91 7.97 2.33
CA ALA A 36 0.96 8.99 2.73
C ALA A 36 0.26 8.61 4.05
N ARG A 37 -0.22 9.62 4.78
CA ARG A 37 -1.14 9.45 5.91
C ARG A 37 -2.33 10.35 5.76
N GLY A 38 -3.51 9.76 5.95
CA GLY A 38 -4.75 10.49 6.08
C GLY A 38 -5.18 11.16 4.78
N PHE A 39 -6.49 11.30 4.63
CA PHE A 39 -7.08 12.05 3.53
C PHE A 39 -8.41 12.67 3.97
N THR A 40 -8.45 13.15 5.21
CA THR A 40 -9.63 13.80 5.79
C THR A 40 -10.02 15.06 5.04
N ASN A 41 -9.05 15.77 4.46
CA ASN A 41 -9.29 17.01 3.71
C ASN A 41 -9.97 16.78 2.35
N PHE A 42 -9.96 15.56 1.81
CA PHE A 42 -10.59 15.24 0.54
C PHE A 42 -12.10 15.54 0.56
N GLN A 43 -12.78 15.22 1.67
CA GLN A 43 -14.21 15.48 1.82
C GLN A 43 -14.56 16.97 1.70
N LYS A 44 -13.67 17.88 2.12
CA LYS A 44 -13.90 19.34 2.04
C LYS A 44 -13.83 19.87 0.62
N ARG A 45 -13.20 19.11 -0.30
CA ARG A 45 -12.94 19.49 -1.69
C ARG A 45 -13.81 18.74 -2.70
N MET A 46 -14.74 17.91 -2.22
CA MET A 46 -15.67 17.14 -3.04
C MET A 46 -17.11 17.57 -2.83
N TYR A 47 -17.93 17.45 -3.87
CA TYR A 47 -19.37 17.53 -3.71
C TYR A 47 -19.90 16.31 -2.92
N PRO A 48 -21.00 16.44 -2.18
CA PRO A 48 -21.53 15.35 -1.34
C PRO A 48 -21.70 14.02 -2.08
N GLN A 49 -22.24 14.05 -3.31
CA GLN A 49 -22.45 12.84 -4.12
C GLN A 49 -21.14 12.20 -4.61
N GLN A 50 -20.09 13.00 -4.86
CA GLN A 50 -18.78 12.48 -5.23
C GLN A 50 -18.14 11.77 -4.04
N TYR A 51 -18.18 12.41 -2.87
CA TYR A 51 -17.63 11.85 -1.65
C TYR A 51 -18.34 10.56 -1.25
N ASP A 52 -19.66 10.49 -1.38
CA ASP A 52 -20.44 9.30 -1.03
C ASP A 52 -20.06 8.09 -1.90
N LYS A 53 -19.91 8.31 -3.22
CA LYS A 53 -19.40 7.28 -4.15
C LYS A 53 -17.97 6.89 -3.82
N PHE A 54 -17.08 7.86 -3.62
CA PHE A 54 -15.67 7.64 -3.29
C PHE A 54 -15.51 6.80 -2.02
N MET A 55 -16.20 7.22 -0.95
CA MET A 55 -16.19 6.52 0.34
C MET A 55 -16.74 5.10 0.20
N THR A 56 -17.87 4.93 -0.49
CA THR A 56 -18.48 3.61 -0.70
C THR A 56 -17.54 2.67 -1.45
N THR A 57 -16.90 3.14 -2.53
CA THR A 57 -15.96 2.33 -3.32
C THR A 57 -14.73 1.95 -2.52
N LEU A 58 -14.14 2.87 -1.74
CA LEU A 58 -12.98 2.54 -0.91
C LEU A 58 -13.33 1.66 0.28
N ILE A 59 -14.54 1.76 0.84
CA ILE A 59 -15.05 0.83 1.86
C ILE A 59 -15.18 -0.58 1.29
N LEU A 60 -15.66 -0.73 0.05
CA LEU A 60 -15.74 -2.02 -0.63
C LEU A 60 -14.35 -2.59 -0.93
N HIS A 61 -13.39 -1.75 -1.29
CA HIS A 61 -12.03 -2.16 -1.61
C HIS A 61 -11.21 -2.57 -0.37
N PHE A 62 -11.20 -1.74 0.68
CA PHE A 62 -10.37 -1.97 1.88
C PHE A 62 -11.11 -2.67 3.02
N GLY A 63 -12.44 -2.62 3.03
CA GLY A 63 -13.26 -2.93 4.19
C GLY A 63 -13.55 -1.70 5.06
N ARG A 64 -14.72 -1.67 5.70
CA ARG A 64 -15.24 -0.49 6.42
C ARG A 64 -14.28 0.06 7.48
N ASN A 65 -13.80 -0.79 8.39
CA ASN A 65 -12.93 -0.34 9.48
C ASN A 65 -11.56 0.12 8.96
N GLN A 66 -11.05 -0.58 7.95
CA GLN A 66 -9.75 -0.30 7.33
C GLN A 66 -9.75 1.02 6.59
N TYR A 67 -10.84 1.35 5.89
CA TYR A 67 -11.05 2.66 5.29
C TYR A 67 -10.95 3.79 6.32
N PHE A 68 -11.66 3.70 7.45
CA PHE A 68 -11.64 4.78 8.44
C PHE A 68 -10.29 4.95 9.13
N LYS A 69 -9.56 3.84 9.38
CA LYS A 69 -8.18 3.88 9.89
C LYS A 69 -7.26 4.62 8.90
N ARG A 70 -7.31 4.28 7.60
CA ARG A 70 -6.54 4.97 6.55
C ARG A 70 -6.93 6.44 6.41
N ARG A 71 -8.22 6.75 6.38
CA ARG A 71 -8.74 8.12 6.25
C ARG A 71 -8.24 9.04 7.36
N ARG A 72 -8.17 8.58 8.61
CA ARG A 72 -7.63 9.37 9.73
C ARG A 72 -6.10 9.35 9.84
N GLY A 73 -5.43 8.53 9.05
CA GLY A 73 -3.97 8.38 9.06
C GLY A 73 -3.45 7.43 10.14
N ASP A 74 -4.27 6.53 10.67
CA ASP A 74 -3.85 5.47 11.61
C ASP A 74 -2.97 4.41 10.90
N ILE A 75 -3.18 4.25 9.58
CA ILE A 75 -2.44 3.31 8.70
C ILE A 75 -1.68 4.12 7.66
N LEU A 76 -0.40 3.76 7.44
CA LEU A 76 0.43 4.28 6.36
C LEU A 76 -0.04 3.74 5.01
N LEU A 77 -0.14 4.62 4.02
CA LEU A 77 -0.55 4.28 2.67
C LEU A 77 0.70 4.10 1.80
N PRO A 78 1.06 2.86 1.38
CA PRO A 78 2.12 2.65 0.41
C PRO A 78 1.77 3.31 -0.93
N PRO A 79 2.77 3.57 -1.81
CA PRO A 79 2.54 4.18 -3.12
C PRO A 79 1.44 3.51 -3.93
N GLU A 80 1.37 2.17 -3.91
CA GLU A 80 0.33 1.41 -4.61
C GLU A 80 -1.10 1.74 -4.11
N GLU A 81 -1.29 1.83 -2.78
CA GLU A 81 -2.57 2.23 -2.22
C GLU A 81 -2.89 3.71 -2.50
N GLN A 82 -1.87 4.58 -2.54
CA GLN A 82 -2.04 5.98 -2.92
C GLN A 82 -2.60 6.09 -4.35
N GLU A 83 -2.07 5.31 -5.28
CA GLU A 83 -2.55 5.27 -6.67
C GLU A 83 -3.98 4.75 -6.77
N VAL A 84 -4.34 3.71 -6.01
CA VAL A 84 -5.75 3.25 -5.94
C VAL A 84 -6.66 4.39 -5.50
N ILE A 85 -6.28 5.14 -4.47
CA ILE A 85 -7.08 6.27 -3.97
C ILE A 85 -7.19 7.38 -5.03
N ARG A 86 -6.08 7.73 -5.71
CA ARG A 86 -6.08 8.72 -6.80
C ARG A 86 -6.97 8.32 -7.96
N LEU A 87 -6.92 7.05 -8.38
CA LEU A 87 -7.81 6.51 -9.42
C LEU A 87 -9.28 6.60 -9.02
N MET A 88 -9.60 6.42 -7.73
CA MET A 88 -10.98 6.58 -7.27
C MET A 88 -11.43 8.04 -7.25
N LEU A 89 -10.52 9.00 -7.01
CA LEU A 89 -10.83 10.43 -7.17
C LEU A 89 -11.21 10.75 -8.61
N GLU A 90 -10.43 10.27 -9.58
CA GLU A 90 -10.72 10.48 -11.01
C GLU A 90 -12.07 9.87 -11.40
N LYS A 91 -12.36 8.65 -10.94
CA LYS A 91 -13.62 7.96 -11.24
C LYS A 91 -14.86 8.68 -10.73
N VAL A 92 -14.76 9.41 -9.62
CA VAL A 92 -15.88 10.22 -9.11
C VAL A 92 -15.89 11.65 -9.66
N GLY A 93 -14.96 11.99 -10.57
CA GLY A 93 -14.81 13.32 -11.14
C GLY A 93 -14.26 14.35 -10.17
N ALA A 94 -13.55 13.92 -9.13
CA ALA A 94 -12.84 14.81 -8.21
C ALA A 94 -11.42 15.10 -8.74
N ASP A 95 -10.78 16.12 -8.18
CA ASP A 95 -9.37 16.42 -8.50
C ASP A 95 -8.45 15.29 -7.97
N SER A 96 -7.76 14.59 -8.87
CA SER A 96 -6.84 13.51 -8.51
C SER A 96 -5.51 13.99 -7.95
N LYS A 97 -5.24 15.28 -8.04
CA LYS A 97 -4.02 15.93 -7.50
C LYS A 97 -4.19 16.41 -6.06
N MET A 98 -5.31 16.11 -5.41
CA MET A 98 -5.48 16.46 -4.00
C MET A 98 -4.40 15.79 -3.14
N ASP A 99 -3.76 16.60 -2.31
CA ASP A 99 -2.75 16.12 -1.37
C ASP A 99 -3.34 15.38 -0.19
N PHE A 100 -2.74 14.24 0.13
CA PHE A 100 -2.95 13.54 1.40
C PHE A 100 -2.59 14.46 2.57
N ASP A 101 -3.08 14.12 3.77
CA ASP A 101 -2.93 15.00 4.93
C ASP A 101 -1.45 15.14 5.35
N LYS A 102 -0.64 14.09 5.20
CA LYS A 102 0.81 14.07 5.44
C LYS A 102 1.52 13.06 4.54
N TYR A 103 2.84 13.25 4.39
CA TYR A 103 3.74 12.30 3.72
C TYR A 103 4.92 11.96 4.64
N GLU A 104 5.36 10.70 4.61
CA GLU A 104 6.46 10.16 5.40
C GLU A 104 7.34 9.25 4.53
N GLU A 105 8.65 9.30 4.73
CA GLU A 105 9.60 8.46 4.02
C GLU A 105 9.81 7.14 4.78
N HIS A 106 9.53 6.00 4.15
CA HIS A 106 9.71 4.67 4.73
C HIS A 106 10.32 3.69 3.74
N ILE A 107 11.05 2.70 4.23
CA ILE A 107 11.58 1.60 3.42
C ILE A 107 10.46 0.57 3.20
N ASN A 108 10.22 0.20 1.94
CA ASN A 108 9.28 -0.86 1.60
C ASN A 108 9.97 -2.23 1.73
N TRP A 109 9.82 -2.88 2.89
CA TRP A 109 10.38 -4.21 3.15
C TRP A 109 9.62 -5.37 2.47
N SER A 110 8.50 -5.07 1.81
CA SER A 110 7.58 -6.04 1.19
C SER A 110 7.67 -6.14 -0.34
N ALA A 111 8.53 -5.34 -0.98
CA ALA A 111 8.81 -5.46 -2.42
C ALA A 111 9.56 -6.76 -2.76
#